data_AF-A0A2V9ZIL6-F1
#
_entry.id   AF-A0A2V9ZIL6-F1
#
_cell.length_a   1.000
_cell.length_b   1.000
_cell.length_c   1.000
_cell.angle_alpha   90.00
_cell.angle_beta   90.00
_cell.angle_gamma   90.00
#
_symmetry.space_group_name_H-M   'P 1'
#
loop_
_entity.id
_entity.type
_entity.pdbx_description
1 polymer ?
#
loop_
_entity_poly.entity_id
_entity_poly.type
_entity_poly.pdbx_seq_one_letter_code
_entity_poly.pdbx_strand_id
1 'polypeptide(L)'
;MGFKRSQARMKEIEAKLRAGMSRNGISPKAQEEIILSITSFALYGFPESHAASFALLAYASAYLKCHYLAAFTAALLNNQPMGFYHPSTIVKDAQRHGLKVLPIDIMKSEWLCTMEELVGRSQESGLGYQYSAVSAQQSANPILNVIPSEARDLGFINHQLNSGDPPHLDPISNQQSAINNSSVTACLRGDRHSNLALRLGLRYVRGLREEAGQAIVRARNSAPFISIHDLVHRVPELRKDELNTLAAIGALNSIGASPQVDGVEFSISNCQLPSAGQSKLAIGNRKLETLHRRDALWQVERAVRFSGPMLEELPEPDVKSPLSPMNHEERLVADFHGTGLTVGPHPMAYRRAQMEKLGIRRASDLRKLPSGKRLRVAGCVIVRQRPGTAKGFVFLSLEDETGIANAIITPDLFQKNRLLLVSEKFVMVEGILQNQDNVISVKADRIFPLDITQAETTSHDFH
;
A
#
# COMPACT_ATOMS: atom_id res chain seq x y z
N MET A 1 -27.03 0.85 28.67
CA MET A 1 -28.16 -0.02 29.05
C MET A 1 -27.88 -1.42 28.48
N GLY A 2 -27.04 -2.22 29.16
CA GLY A 2 -26.61 -3.53 28.62
C GLY A 2 -27.54 -4.67 29.03
N PHE A 3 -27.64 -5.69 28.16
CA PHE A 3 -28.46 -6.92 28.13
C PHE A 3 -28.65 -7.75 29.44
N LYS A 4 -28.18 -7.26 30.60
CA LYS A 4 -28.26 -7.90 31.92
C LYS A 4 -28.86 -7.01 33.01
N ARG A 5 -29.84 -6.15 32.71
CA ARG A 5 -30.67 -5.54 33.77
C ARG A 5 -31.96 -6.32 33.93
N SER A 6 -32.30 -6.70 35.17
CA SER A 6 -33.59 -7.33 35.47
C SER A 6 -34.70 -6.39 35.02
N GLN A 7 -35.72 -6.92 34.33
CA GLN A 7 -36.89 -6.16 33.90
C GLN A 7 -37.55 -5.41 35.07
N ALA A 8 -37.44 -5.95 36.28
CA ALA A 8 -37.87 -5.32 37.53
C ALA A 8 -37.19 -3.96 37.77
N ARG A 9 -35.87 -3.84 37.56
CA ARG A 9 -35.14 -2.58 37.77
C ARG A 9 -35.52 -1.51 36.75
N MET A 10 -35.91 -1.90 35.53
CA MET A 10 -36.40 -0.94 34.54
C MET A 10 -37.79 -0.41 34.87
N LYS A 11 -38.71 -1.26 35.35
CA LYS A 11 -40.04 -0.82 35.82
C LYS A 11 -39.94 0.19 36.97
N GLU A 12 -39.01 -0.03 37.89
CA GLU A 12 -38.79 0.90 39.01
C GLU A 12 -38.26 2.27 38.54
N ILE A 13 -37.33 2.29 37.58
CA ILE A 13 -36.79 3.51 36.99
C ILE A 13 -37.86 4.25 36.17
N GLU A 14 -38.70 3.52 35.44
CA GLU A 14 -39.79 4.08 34.66
C GLU A 14 -40.82 4.82 35.54
N ALA A 15 -41.21 4.21 36.67
CA ALA A 15 -42.11 4.85 37.63
C ALA A 15 -41.54 6.16 38.19
N LYS A 16 -40.24 6.19 38.53
CA LYS A 16 -39.53 7.40 38.98
C LYS A 16 -39.47 8.47 37.88
N LEU A 17 -39.25 8.06 36.63
CA LEU A 17 -39.21 8.96 35.48
C LEU A 17 -40.58 9.60 35.24
N ARG A 18 -41.67 8.82 35.23
CA ARG A 18 -43.05 9.34 35.11
C ARG A 18 -43.38 10.36 36.19
N ALA A 19 -43.06 10.07 37.44
CA ALA A 19 -43.26 11.02 38.55
C ALA A 19 -42.45 12.31 38.36
N GLY A 20 -41.22 12.23 37.84
CA GLY A 20 -40.43 13.40 37.46
C GLY A 20 -41.05 14.23 36.34
N MET A 21 -41.52 13.58 35.28
CA MET A 21 -42.15 14.23 34.13
C MET A 21 -43.48 14.92 34.51
N SER A 22 -44.29 14.30 35.36
CA SER A 22 -45.53 14.91 35.87
C SER A 22 -45.25 16.16 36.72
N ARG A 23 -44.19 16.16 37.54
CA ARG A 23 -43.76 17.36 38.29
C ARG A 23 -43.32 18.51 37.39
N ASN A 24 -42.78 18.19 36.22
CA ASN A 24 -42.35 19.17 35.21
C ASN A 24 -43.47 19.55 34.22
N GLY A 25 -44.73 19.16 34.47
CA GLY A 25 -45.88 19.55 33.63
C GLY A 25 -45.94 18.87 32.27
N ILE A 26 -45.23 17.76 32.06
CA ILE A 26 -45.24 17.04 30.78
C ILE A 26 -46.55 16.24 30.64
N SER A 27 -47.26 16.41 29.52
CA SER A 27 -48.53 15.73 29.28
C SER A 27 -48.40 14.19 29.28
N PRO A 28 -49.42 13.44 29.74
CA PRO A 28 -49.37 11.98 29.80
C PRO A 28 -49.05 11.31 28.45
N LYS A 29 -49.54 11.89 27.35
CA LYS A 29 -49.26 11.39 26.00
C LYS A 29 -47.78 11.49 25.64
N ALA A 30 -47.16 12.65 25.91
CA ALA A 30 -45.74 12.87 25.67
C ALA A 30 -44.85 11.98 26.57
N GLN A 31 -45.28 11.71 27.81
CA GLN A 31 -44.57 10.79 28.70
C GLN A 31 -44.45 9.38 28.12
N GLU A 32 -45.54 8.86 27.55
CA GLU A 32 -45.57 7.53 26.94
C GLU A 32 -44.64 7.45 25.72
N GLU A 33 -44.66 8.46 24.86
CA GLU A 33 -43.78 8.56 23.68
C GLU A 33 -42.29 8.62 24.07
N ILE A 34 -41.94 9.37 25.12
CA ILE A 34 -40.57 9.47 25.64
C ILE A 34 -40.10 8.11 26.19
N ILE A 35 -40.93 7.45 26.99
CA ILE A 35 -40.59 6.15 27.59
C ILE A 35 -40.43 5.08 26.52
N LEU A 36 -41.33 5.04 25.54
CA LEU A 36 -41.24 4.13 24.41
C LEU A 36 -39.95 4.36 23.62
N SER A 37 -39.58 5.62 23.37
CA SER A 37 -38.36 6.01 22.66
C SER A 37 -37.11 5.55 23.42
N ILE A 38 -36.99 5.90 24.70
CA ILE A 38 -35.84 5.51 25.54
C ILE A 38 -35.70 3.99 25.59
N THR A 39 -36.80 3.27 25.77
CA THR A 39 -36.80 1.80 25.82
C THR A 39 -36.39 1.17 24.50
N SER A 40 -36.83 1.76 23.38
CA SER A 40 -36.46 1.31 22.03
C SER A 40 -34.98 1.55 21.72
N PHE A 41 -34.43 2.71 22.12
CA PHE A 41 -33.00 3.02 21.95
C PHE A 41 -32.09 2.30 22.96
N ALA A 42 -32.62 1.86 24.10
CA ALA A 42 -31.86 1.18 25.14
C ALA A 42 -31.09 -0.05 24.63
N LEU A 43 -31.63 -0.74 23.64
CA LEU A 43 -31.03 -1.94 23.05
C LEU A 43 -29.88 -1.64 22.08
N TYR A 44 -29.82 -0.43 21.53
CA TYR A 44 -28.83 0.01 20.54
C TYR A 44 -27.96 1.18 21.01
N GLY A 45 -28.18 1.69 22.22
CA GLY A 45 -27.45 2.82 22.77
C GLY A 45 -25.96 2.51 22.94
N PHE A 46 -25.12 3.32 22.29
CA PHE A 46 -23.66 3.19 22.32
C PHE A 46 -23.03 4.24 23.25
N PRO A 47 -21.98 3.93 24.02
CA PRO A 47 -21.33 4.91 24.88
C PRO A 47 -20.62 6.01 24.07
N GLU A 48 -21.08 7.25 24.23
CA GLU A 48 -20.56 8.40 23.48
C GLU A 48 -19.07 8.65 23.74
N SER A 49 -18.62 8.59 24.99
CA SER A 49 -17.21 8.81 25.34
C SER A 49 -16.27 7.80 24.67
N HIS A 50 -16.72 6.55 24.52
CA HIS A 50 -15.98 5.52 23.80
C HIS A 50 -16.05 5.75 22.29
N ALA A 51 -17.20 6.13 21.73
CA ALA A 51 -17.31 6.47 20.31
C ALA A 51 -16.39 7.64 19.93
N ALA A 52 -16.37 8.69 20.75
CA ALA A 52 -15.60 9.90 20.52
C ALA A 52 -14.09 9.62 20.51
N SER A 53 -13.58 8.80 21.43
CA SER A 53 -12.15 8.47 21.48
C SER A 53 -11.69 7.70 20.23
N PHE A 54 -12.49 6.75 19.74
CA PHE A 54 -12.18 6.04 18.48
C PHE A 54 -12.38 6.92 17.24
N ALA A 55 -13.39 7.80 17.24
CA ALA A 55 -13.63 8.74 16.15
C ALA A 55 -12.43 9.67 15.94
N LEU A 56 -11.77 10.11 17.01
CA LEU A 56 -10.55 10.91 16.92
C LEU A 56 -9.42 10.16 16.21
N LEU A 57 -9.22 8.88 16.51
CA LEU A 57 -8.20 8.05 15.85
C LEU A 57 -8.52 7.84 14.36
N ALA A 58 -9.80 7.60 14.03
CA ALA A 58 -10.25 7.46 12.65
C ALA A 58 -10.04 8.77 11.87
N TYR A 59 -10.37 9.92 12.48
CA TYR A 59 -10.16 11.24 11.90
C TYR A 59 -8.67 11.52 11.67
N ALA A 60 -7.81 11.29 12.67
CA ALA A 60 -6.37 11.48 12.55
C ALA A 60 -5.78 10.61 11.42
N SER A 61 -6.20 9.35 11.33
CA SER A 61 -5.78 8.43 10.27
C SER A 61 -6.23 8.91 8.89
N ALA A 62 -7.48 9.39 8.76
CA ALA A 62 -8.01 9.94 7.52
C ALA A 62 -7.28 11.23 7.11
N TYR A 63 -6.99 12.10 8.07
CA TYR A 63 -6.22 13.32 7.85
C TYR A 63 -4.82 13.01 7.30
N LEU A 64 -4.09 12.08 7.93
CA LEU A 64 -2.77 11.64 7.45
C LEU A 64 -2.86 11.01 6.05
N LYS A 65 -3.89 10.21 5.76
CA LYS A 65 -4.09 9.63 4.42
C LYS A 65 -4.33 10.71 3.36
N CYS A 66 -5.11 11.74 3.67
CA CYS A 66 -5.45 12.81 2.73
C CYS A 66 -4.29 13.80 2.49
N HIS A 67 -3.53 14.14 3.53
CA HIS A 67 -2.50 15.19 3.46
C HIS A 67 -1.08 14.63 3.30
N TYR A 68 -0.80 13.42 3.78
CA TYR A 68 0.54 12.84 3.85
C TYR A 68 0.56 11.39 3.35
N LEU A 69 0.02 11.16 2.15
CA LEU A 69 -0.16 9.82 1.58
C LEU A 69 1.13 8.98 1.58
N ALA A 70 2.26 9.55 1.14
CA ALA A 70 3.55 8.83 1.12
C ALA A 70 3.99 8.34 2.50
N ALA A 71 3.95 9.23 3.50
CA ALA A 71 4.35 8.92 4.88
C ALA A 71 3.37 7.94 5.53
N PHE A 72 2.07 8.14 5.31
CA PHE A 72 1.01 7.25 5.80
C PHE A 72 1.18 5.83 5.26
N THR A 73 1.39 5.68 3.96
CA THR A 73 1.61 4.37 3.33
C THR A 73 2.92 3.73 3.82
N ALA A 74 4.03 4.48 3.91
CA ALA A 74 5.30 3.98 4.44
C ALA A 74 5.14 3.45 5.87
N ALA A 75 4.47 4.22 6.73
CA ALA A 75 4.20 3.84 8.11
C ALA A 75 3.34 2.57 8.19
N LEU A 76 2.29 2.46 7.37
CA LEU A 76 1.42 1.28 7.37
C LEU A 76 2.17 0.01 6.92
N LEU A 77 3.05 0.14 5.90
CA LEU A 77 3.91 -0.95 5.45
C LEU A 77 4.93 -1.36 6.53
N ASN A 78 5.61 -0.40 7.13
CA ASN A 78 6.61 -0.67 8.17
C ASN A 78 6.01 -1.29 9.45
N ASN A 79 4.71 -1.12 9.71
CA ASN A 79 4.00 -1.73 10.84
C ASN A 79 3.30 -3.06 10.51
N GLN A 80 3.46 -3.61 9.30
CA GLN A 80 2.96 -4.96 8.98
C GLN A 80 3.54 -6.03 9.94
N PRO A 81 2.85 -7.15 10.21
CA PRO A 81 1.59 -7.61 9.62
C PRO A 81 0.33 -6.98 10.24
N MET A 82 0.43 -5.85 10.97
CA MET A 82 -0.74 -5.18 11.53
C MET A 82 -1.70 -4.72 10.43
N GLY A 83 -2.99 -4.94 10.65
CA GLY A 83 -4.06 -4.45 9.78
C GLY A 83 -4.73 -5.54 8.95
N PHE A 84 -5.79 -5.13 8.26
CA PHE A 84 -6.70 -6.04 7.56
C PHE A 84 -6.28 -6.34 6.11
N TYR A 85 -5.59 -5.40 5.45
CA TYR A 85 -5.24 -5.51 4.04
C TYR A 85 -3.81 -5.98 3.84
N HIS A 86 -3.61 -6.86 2.85
CA HIS A 86 -2.28 -7.31 2.44
C HIS A 86 -1.45 -6.12 1.89
N PRO A 87 -0.10 -6.12 2.06
CA PRO A 87 0.78 -5.07 1.54
C PRO A 87 0.57 -4.74 0.06
N SER A 88 0.27 -5.74 -0.77
CA SER A 88 -0.02 -5.52 -2.20
C SER A 88 -1.21 -4.59 -2.40
N THR A 89 -2.30 -4.79 -1.66
CA THR A 89 -3.51 -3.96 -1.76
C THR A 89 -3.24 -2.54 -1.24
N ILE A 90 -2.43 -2.39 -0.19
CA ILE A 90 -2.01 -1.07 0.32
C ILE A 90 -1.20 -0.31 -0.74
N VAL A 91 -0.22 -0.97 -1.36
CA VAL A 91 0.59 -0.38 -2.44
C VAL A 91 -0.29 0.00 -3.64
N LYS A 92 -1.23 -0.87 -4.05
CA LYS A 92 -2.15 -0.56 -5.15
C LYS A 92 -3.12 0.57 -4.84
N ASP A 93 -3.61 0.66 -3.60
CA ASP A 93 -4.43 1.79 -3.18
C ASP A 93 -3.65 3.10 -3.28
N ALA A 94 -2.41 3.14 -2.77
CA ALA A 94 -1.58 4.32 -2.85
C ALA A 94 -1.29 4.73 -4.30
N GLN A 95 -0.99 3.76 -5.18
CA GLN A 95 -0.77 4.01 -6.61
C GLN A 95 -2.01 4.59 -7.31
N ARG A 96 -3.22 4.09 -6.99
CA ARG A 96 -4.48 4.65 -7.51
C ARG A 96 -4.73 6.08 -7.05
N HIS A 97 -4.22 6.45 -5.88
CA HIS A 97 -4.27 7.83 -5.35
C HIS A 97 -3.09 8.69 -5.82
N GLY A 98 -2.29 8.22 -6.80
CA GLY A 98 -1.24 9.00 -7.44
C GLY A 98 0.13 8.90 -6.76
N LEU A 99 0.30 8.12 -5.69
CA LEU A 99 1.61 7.92 -5.08
C LEU A 99 2.49 7.07 -6.00
N LYS A 100 3.65 7.61 -6.39
CA LYS A 100 4.66 6.82 -7.07
C LYS A 100 5.33 5.90 -6.07
N VAL A 101 5.29 4.60 -6.34
CA VAL A 101 6.00 3.58 -5.57
C VAL A 101 7.17 3.09 -6.41
N LEU A 102 8.33 2.92 -5.79
CA LEU A 102 9.57 2.51 -6.41
C LEU A 102 9.93 1.10 -5.93
N PRO A 103 10.45 0.23 -6.83
CA PRO A 103 10.82 -1.14 -6.49
C PRO A 103 11.98 -1.17 -5.49
N ILE A 104 12.26 -2.35 -4.94
CA ILE A 104 13.44 -2.55 -4.10
C ILE A 104 14.68 -2.35 -4.98
N ASP A 105 15.70 -1.66 -4.47
CA ASP A 105 16.95 -1.35 -5.16
C ASP A 105 18.09 -1.42 -4.14
N ILE A 106 19.07 -2.29 -4.31
CA ILE A 106 20.18 -2.46 -3.36
C ILE A 106 20.96 -1.16 -3.15
N MET A 107 21.04 -0.32 -4.18
CA MET A 107 21.80 0.93 -4.11
C MET A 107 21.07 2.05 -3.34
N LYS A 108 19.80 1.85 -2.98
CA LYS A 108 18.96 2.92 -2.39
C LYS A 108 18.06 2.47 -1.23
N SER A 109 17.43 1.30 -1.34
CA SER A 109 16.50 0.78 -0.36
C SER A 109 17.19 0.55 0.99
N GLU A 110 16.56 1.01 2.05
CA GLU A 110 16.88 0.62 3.42
C GLU A 110 16.20 -0.70 3.78
N TRP A 111 16.40 -1.19 5.01
CA TRP A 111 15.63 -2.32 5.53
C TRP A 111 14.11 -2.04 5.52
N LEU A 112 13.71 -0.90 6.06
CA LEU A 112 12.33 -0.42 6.07
C LEU A 112 12.00 0.39 4.81
N CYS A 113 10.71 0.54 4.51
CA CYS A 113 10.26 1.43 3.44
C CYS A 113 10.59 2.89 3.77
N THR A 114 11.11 3.62 2.79
CA THR A 114 11.54 5.02 2.90
C THR A 114 10.80 5.90 1.90
N MET A 115 10.92 7.21 2.08
CA MET A 115 10.42 8.20 1.12
C MET A 115 11.60 8.84 0.39
N GLU A 116 11.45 9.06 -0.91
CA GLU A 116 12.44 9.70 -1.77
C GLU A 116 11.79 10.88 -2.49
N GLU A 117 12.53 11.97 -2.66
CA GLU A 117 12.06 13.10 -3.48
C GLU A 117 12.33 12.84 -4.95
N LEU A 118 11.32 13.03 -5.79
CA LEU A 118 11.43 12.96 -7.23
C LEU A 118 12.00 14.28 -7.73
N VAL A 119 13.32 14.34 -7.94
CA VAL A 119 13.89 15.52 -8.59
C VAL A 119 13.36 15.57 -10.03
N GLY A 120 12.46 16.53 -10.29
CA GLY A 120 12.01 16.82 -11.65
C GLY A 120 13.18 17.36 -12.44
N ARG A 121 13.57 16.68 -13.53
CA ARG A 121 14.34 17.37 -14.58
C ARG A 121 13.43 18.45 -15.14
N SER A 122 13.83 19.71 -15.00
CA SER A 122 13.31 20.82 -15.77
C SER A 122 13.26 20.41 -17.24
N GLN A 123 12.12 20.67 -17.88
CA GLN A 123 11.81 20.27 -19.24
C GLN A 123 12.91 20.68 -20.22
N GLU A 124 13.67 19.70 -20.72
CA GLU A 124 14.17 19.68 -22.09
C GLU A 124 14.41 18.21 -22.48
N SER A 125 13.53 17.71 -23.36
CA SER A 125 13.77 16.61 -24.29
C SER A 125 14.45 15.32 -23.76
N GLY A 126 13.63 14.33 -23.37
CA GLY A 126 14.00 12.91 -23.47
C GLY A 126 14.25 12.18 -22.14
N LEU A 127 13.24 11.39 -21.75
CA LEU A 127 13.25 10.25 -20.82
C LEU A 127 14.58 9.95 -20.09
N GLY A 128 14.70 10.46 -18.87
CA GLY A 128 15.70 10.04 -17.89
C GLY A 128 15.48 10.73 -16.55
N TYR A 129 15.05 9.99 -15.53
CA TYR A 129 14.94 10.50 -14.16
C TYR A 129 16.22 10.15 -13.40
N GLN A 130 16.83 11.15 -12.78
CA GLN A 130 18.00 11.00 -11.92
C GLN A 130 17.53 11.10 -10.46
N TYR A 131 18.10 10.27 -9.58
CA TYR A 131 17.71 10.19 -8.17
C TYR A 131 18.84 10.75 -7.31
N SER A 132 18.52 11.65 -6.39
CA SER A 132 19.44 12.07 -5.32
C SER A 132 18.98 11.42 -4.01
N ALA A 133 19.85 10.60 -3.43
CA ALA A 133 19.65 10.08 -2.08
C ALA A 133 19.88 11.21 -1.09
N VAL A 134 18.87 11.54 -0.28
CA VAL A 134 19.10 12.35 0.92
C VAL A 134 19.57 11.38 2.00
N SER A 135 20.88 11.39 2.26
CA SER A 135 21.48 10.62 3.35
C SER A 135 20.92 11.12 4.68
N ALA A 136 20.06 10.32 5.32
CA ALA A 136 19.68 10.53 6.70
C ALA A 136 20.91 10.26 7.59
N GLN A 137 21.59 11.32 8.01
CA GLN A 137 22.61 11.21 9.04
C GLN A 137 21.97 10.68 10.32
N GLN A 138 22.58 9.64 10.87
CA GLN A 138 22.25 9.05 12.16
C GLN A 138 22.37 10.11 13.26
N SER A 139 21.25 10.60 13.76
CA SER A 139 21.14 11.13 15.12
C SER A 139 19.91 10.53 15.78
N ALA A 140 20.10 10.03 16.99
CA ALA A 140 19.07 9.40 17.81
C ALA A 140 17.74 10.18 17.83
N ASN A 141 16.63 9.45 17.64
CA ASN A 141 15.22 9.88 17.71
C ASN A 141 14.76 11.03 16.79
N PRO A 142 14.15 10.73 15.62
CA PRO A 142 13.48 11.74 14.79
C PRO A 142 11.94 11.65 14.80
N ILE A 143 11.29 10.98 15.76
CA ILE A 143 9.81 10.88 15.78
C ILE A 143 9.12 12.18 16.26
N LEU A 144 9.86 13.16 16.80
CA LEU A 144 9.26 14.36 17.42
C LEU A 144 9.39 15.67 16.64
N ASN A 145 10.07 15.71 15.49
CA ASN A 145 10.36 16.98 14.78
C ASN A 145 9.81 17.12 13.35
N VAL A 146 8.82 16.31 12.94
CA VAL A 146 8.11 16.48 11.66
C VAL A 146 6.60 16.65 11.88
N ILE A 147 6.24 17.51 12.84
CA ILE A 147 4.89 18.06 12.94
C ILE A 147 5.03 19.55 12.62
N PRO A 148 4.39 20.09 11.57
CA PRO A 148 4.36 21.52 11.31
C PRO A 148 3.86 22.26 12.54
N SER A 149 4.43 23.42 12.85
CA SER A 149 4.05 24.28 13.98
C SER A 149 2.56 24.66 14.00
N GLU A 150 1.84 24.48 12.90
CA GLU A 150 0.40 24.73 12.75
C GLU A 150 -0.48 23.70 13.50
N ALA A 151 0.04 22.52 13.84
CA ALA A 151 -0.70 21.55 14.67
C ALA A 151 -0.55 21.80 16.18
N ARG A 152 0.28 22.77 16.59
CA ARG A 152 0.40 23.19 18.00
C ARG A 152 -0.64 24.24 18.42
N ASP A 153 -1.27 24.91 17.46
CA ASP A 153 -2.25 25.98 17.72
C ASP A 153 -3.71 25.49 17.90
N LEU A 154 -3.95 24.17 17.77
CA LEU A 154 -5.15 23.56 18.33
C LEU A 154 -4.89 23.29 19.81
N GLY A 155 -5.16 24.29 20.65
CA GLY A 155 -4.86 24.36 22.09
C GLY A 155 -5.28 23.14 22.91
N PHE A 156 -4.46 22.10 22.89
CA PHE A 156 -4.59 20.89 23.69
C PHE A 156 -3.23 20.55 24.28
N ILE A 157 -2.96 21.08 25.48
CA ILE A 157 -2.22 20.49 26.61
C ILE A 157 -2.03 21.64 27.62
N ASN A 158 -3.00 21.78 28.53
CA ASN A 158 -2.84 22.16 29.93
C ASN A 158 -4.20 22.62 30.47
N HIS A 159 -4.98 21.68 31.01
CA HIS A 159 -5.75 22.02 32.19
C HIS A 159 -5.84 20.81 33.10
N GLN A 160 -5.00 20.87 34.14
CA GLN A 160 -5.17 20.09 35.35
C GLN A 160 -6.54 20.41 35.96
N LEU A 161 -7.15 19.36 36.51
CA LEU A 161 -8.28 19.39 37.41
C LEU A 161 -8.07 20.46 38.49
N ASN A 162 -8.89 21.50 38.50
CA ASN A 162 -9.24 22.23 39.72
C ASN A 162 -10.66 22.80 39.59
N SER A 163 -11.41 22.59 40.66
CA SER A 163 -12.80 22.92 40.92
C SER A 163 -13.12 24.42 40.86
N GLY A 164 -14.30 24.77 40.34
CA GLY A 164 -14.97 26.06 40.60
C GLY A 164 -15.71 26.63 39.38
N ASP A 165 -17.05 26.56 39.43
CA ASP A 165 -18.12 27.28 38.69
C ASP A 165 -18.05 27.50 37.16
N PRO A 166 -19.19 27.33 36.43
CA PRO A 166 -19.24 27.55 34.98
C PRO A 166 -19.41 29.04 34.62
N PRO A 167 -18.68 29.58 33.63
CA PRO A 167 -18.97 30.91 33.10
C PRO A 167 -20.12 30.85 32.08
N HIS A 168 -20.95 31.88 32.16
CA HIS A 168 -22.10 32.21 31.33
C HIS A 168 -21.71 32.37 29.85
N LEU A 169 -22.43 31.72 28.93
CA LEU A 169 -22.27 31.87 27.47
C LEU A 169 -23.44 32.72 26.94
N ASP A 170 -23.13 33.89 26.37
CA ASP A 170 -24.10 34.72 25.66
C ASP A 170 -24.36 34.17 24.24
N PRO A 171 -25.59 34.32 23.69
CA PRO A 171 -25.96 33.71 22.41
C PRO A 171 -25.44 34.53 21.22
N ILE A 172 -24.69 33.86 20.32
CA ILE A 172 -24.25 34.44 19.05
C ILE A 172 -25.43 34.49 18.08
N SER A 173 -25.70 35.69 17.58
CA SER A 173 -26.74 36.03 16.60
C SER A 173 -26.55 35.34 15.24
N ASN A 174 -27.66 34.83 14.71
CA ASN A 174 -27.83 34.37 13.33
C ASN A 174 -27.40 35.45 12.32
N GLN A 175 -26.37 35.16 11.52
CA GLN A 175 -26.25 35.72 10.18
C GLN A 175 -26.03 34.60 9.17
N GLN A 176 -27.11 34.31 8.44
CA GLN A 176 -27.08 33.54 7.20
C GLN A 176 -26.25 34.31 6.17
N SER A 177 -25.10 33.75 5.79
CA SER A 177 -24.45 34.11 4.53
C SER A 177 -24.19 32.82 3.74
N ALA A 178 -24.73 32.82 2.52
CA ALA A 178 -24.67 31.70 1.59
C ALA A 178 -23.22 31.37 1.23
N ILE A 179 -22.75 30.19 1.63
CA ILE A 179 -21.46 29.66 1.17
C ILE A 179 -21.68 29.09 -0.23
N ASN A 180 -21.16 29.80 -1.23
CA ASN A 180 -21.10 29.34 -2.60
C ASN A 180 -20.32 28.01 -2.70
N ASN A 181 -20.95 27.00 -3.30
CA ASN A 181 -20.43 25.63 -3.51
C ASN A 181 -19.21 25.52 -4.46
N SER A 182 -18.53 26.61 -4.77
CA SER A 182 -17.32 26.63 -5.60
C SER A 182 -16.02 26.50 -4.78
N SER A 183 -16.09 26.61 -3.45
CA SER A 183 -14.89 26.66 -2.59
C SER A 183 -14.46 25.30 -2.01
N VAL A 184 -15.30 24.27 -2.14
CA VAL A 184 -14.98 22.91 -1.65
C VAL A 184 -14.05 22.16 -2.62
N THR A 185 -13.87 22.66 -3.84
CA THR A 185 -13.04 22.02 -4.88
C THR A 185 -11.58 22.53 -4.89
N ALA A 186 -11.24 23.54 -4.07
CA ALA A 186 -9.93 24.21 -4.14
C ALA A 186 -8.87 23.72 -3.13
N CYS A 187 -9.21 22.87 -2.16
CA CYS A 187 -8.24 22.37 -1.17
C CYS A 187 -7.35 21.20 -1.66
N LEU A 188 -7.39 20.86 -2.96
CA LEU A 188 -6.56 19.81 -3.57
C LEU A 188 -5.17 20.29 -4.05
N ARG A 189 -4.72 21.50 -3.67
CA ARG A 189 -3.38 22.01 -4.03
C ARG A 189 -2.59 22.47 -2.81
N GLY A 190 -2.18 21.50 -1.99
CA GLY A 190 -1.05 21.62 -1.08
C GLY A 190 0.22 21.07 -1.75
N ASP A 191 0.81 21.87 -2.62
CA ASP A 191 1.79 21.48 -3.66
C ASP A 191 3.24 21.28 -3.15
N ARG A 192 3.41 20.71 -1.94
CA ARG A 192 4.75 20.36 -1.39
C ARG A 192 5.01 18.86 -1.22
N HIS A 193 3.99 18.01 -1.32
CA HIS A 193 4.14 16.54 -1.22
C HIS A 193 3.88 15.80 -2.54
N SER A 194 3.50 16.50 -3.61
CA SER A 194 3.30 15.94 -4.96
C SER A 194 4.58 15.34 -5.57
N ASN A 195 5.74 15.62 -4.96
CA ASN A 195 7.04 15.19 -5.43
C ASN A 195 7.65 14.01 -4.63
N LEU A 196 6.95 13.46 -3.64
CA LEU A 196 7.47 12.33 -2.86
C LEU A 196 7.07 10.99 -3.50
N ALA A 197 8.03 10.08 -3.57
CA ALA A 197 7.82 8.68 -3.92
C ALA A 197 8.12 7.78 -2.71
N LEU A 198 7.42 6.65 -2.64
CA LEU A 198 7.67 5.61 -1.66
C LEU A 198 8.65 4.60 -2.25
N ARG A 199 9.76 4.32 -1.56
CA ARG A 199 10.64 3.19 -1.89
C ARG A 199 10.33 2.00 -1.01
N LEU A 200 10.18 0.83 -1.63
CA LEU A 200 10.08 -0.43 -0.90
C LEU A 200 11.41 -0.78 -0.22
N GLY A 201 11.32 -1.18 1.05
CA GLY A 201 12.46 -1.64 1.84
C GLY A 201 12.83 -3.10 1.56
N LEU A 202 14.07 -3.46 1.89
CA LEU A 202 14.61 -4.81 1.75
C LEU A 202 13.85 -5.86 2.57
N ARG A 203 13.15 -5.44 3.63
CA ARG A 203 12.27 -6.30 4.44
C ARG A 203 11.22 -7.06 3.62
N TYR A 204 10.79 -6.49 2.49
CA TYR A 204 9.79 -7.12 1.62
C TYR A 204 10.38 -8.19 0.69
N VAL A 205 11.70 -8.41 0.68
CA VAL A 205 12.30 -9.52 -0.06
C VAL A 205 12.03 -10.82 0.68
N ARG A 206 11.27 -11.72 0.06
CA ARG A 206 10.91 -13.03 0.62
C ARG A 206 12.16 -13.85 0.85
N GLY A 207 12.35 -14.32 2.08
CA GLY A 207 13.49 -15.16 2.47
C GLY A 207 14.77 -14.39 2.78
N LEU A 208 14.83 -13.07 2.55
CA LEU A 208 15.99 -12.26 2.94
C LEU A 208 16.01 -12.08 4.45
N ARG A 209 17.11 -12.53 5.08
CA ARG A 209 17.32 -12.34 6.51
C ARG A 209 17.63 -10.89 6.84
N GLU A 210 17.17 -10.44 8.02
CA GLU A 210 17.40 -9.07 8.48
C GLU A 210 18.89 -8.77 8.64
N GLU A 211 19.68 -9.72 9.14
CA GLU A 211 21.12 -9.54 9.31
C GLU A 211 21.82 -9.29 7.97
N ALA A 212 21.41 -10.03 6.93
CA ALA A 212 21.93 -9.88 5.57
C ALA A 212 21.47 -8.57 4.91
N GLY A 213 20.19 -8.21 5.09
CA GLY A 213 19.65 -6.93 4.62
C GLY A 213 20.36 -5.73 5.25
N GLN A 214 20.63 -5.78 6.56
CA GLN A 214 21.40 -4.75 7.25
C GLN A 214 22.88 -4.76 6.83
N ALA A 215 23.47 -5.93 6.56
CA ALA A 215 24.84 -6.03 6.06
C ALA A 215 25.00 -5.36 4.68
N ILE A 216 24.03 -5.53 3.78
CA ILE A 216 23.96 -4.81 2.51
C ILE A 216 24.00 -3.29 2.73
N VAL A 217 23.13 -2.79 3.61
CA VAL A 217 23.04 -1.35 3.93
C VAL A 217 24.35 -0.83 4.51
N ARG A 218 24.95 -1.56 5.46
CA ARG A 218 26.26 -1.20 6.06
C ARG A 218 27.35 -1.14 5.01
N ALA A 219 27.49 -2.18 4.19
CA ALA A 219 28.49 -2.21 3.12
C ALA A 219 28.30 -1.05 2.15
N ARG A 220 27.08 -0.84 1.66
CA ARG A 220 26.74 0.26 0.74
C ARG A 220 27.08 1.64 1.30
N ASN A 221 26.84 1.88 2.60
CA ASN A 221 27.13 3.16 3.23
C ASN A 221 28.64 3.47 3.28
N SER A 222 29.51 2.45 3.25
CA SER A 222 30.95 2.64 3.10
C SER A 222 31.34 3.02 1.67
N ALA A 223 30.75 2.37 0.67
CA ALA A 223 30.95 2.69 -0.75
C ALA A 223 29.82 2.06 -1.61
N PRO A 224 29.39 2.73 -2.70
CA PRO A 224 28.50 2.13 -3.71
C PRO A 224 29.04 0.79 -4.25
N PHE A 225 28.16 -0.15 -4.60
CA PHE A 225 28.59 -1.41 -5.23
C PHE A 225 28.92 -1.19 -6.71
N ILE A 226 30.06 -1.71 -7.15
CA ILE A 226 30.53 -1.57 -8.53
C ILE A 226 29.94 -2.67 -9.42
N SER A 227 29.88 -3.90 -8.91
CA SER A 227 29.39 -5.08 -9.63
C SER A 227 28.67 -6.04 -8.68
N ILE A 228 27.97 -7.03 -9.23
CA ILE A 228 27.35 -8.10 -8.42
C ILE A 228 28.44 -8.93 -7.71
N HIS A 229 29.61 -9.08 -8.32
CA HIS A 229 30.74 -9.75 -7.69
C HIS A 229 31.28 -8.96 -6.48
N ASP A 230 31.39 -7.62 -6.61
CA ASP A 230 31.75 -6.72 -5.49
C ASP A 230 30.76 -6.85 -4.32
N LEU A 231 29.45 -6.93 -4.62
CA LEU A 231 28.42 -7.15 -3.61
C LEU A 231 28.63 -8.47 -2.86
N VAL A 232 28.84 -9.58 -3.57
CA VAL A 232 29.04 -10.91 -2.96
C VAL A 232 30.30 -10.95 -2.09
N HIS A 233 31.39 -10.33 -2.54
CA HIS A 233 32.64 -10.28 -1.79
C HIS A 233 32.51 -9.42 -0.51
N ARG A 234 31.81 -8.28 -0.58
CA ARG A 234 31.65 -7.35 0.55
C ARG A 234 30.58 -7.76 1.56
N VAL A 235 29.66 -8.63 1.17
CA VAL A 235 28.55 -9.11 2.01
C VAL A 235 28.54 -10.64 2.01
N PRO A 236 29.50 -11.29 2.69
CA PRO A 236 29.59 -12.75 2.73
C PRO A 236 28.41 -13.41 3.47
N GLU A 237 27.62 -12.64 4.23
CA GLU A 237 26.41 -13.15 4.87
C GLU A 237 25.31 -13.51 3.87
N LEU A 238 25.33 -12.98 2.65
CA LEU A 238 24.31 -13.24 1.63
C LEU A 238 24.40 -14.66 1.09
N ARG A 239 23.28 -15.37 1.15
CA ARG A 239 23.15 -16.70 0.55
C ARG A 239 22.77 -16.62 -0.93
N LYS A 240 23.02 -17.71 -1.64
CA LYS A 240 22.71 -17.85 -3.07
C LYS A 240 21.21 -17.66 -3.37
N ASP A 241 20.33 -18.22 -2.56
CA ASP A 241 18.87 -18.09 -2.69
C ASP A 241 18.40 -16.65 -2.47
N GLU A 242 18.99 -15.94 -1.51
CA GLU A 242 18.72 -14.51 -1.27
C GLU A 242 19.16 -13.65 -2.46
N LEU A 243 20.37 -13.89 -3.00
CA LEU A 243 20.89 -13.22 -4.19
C LEU A 243 20.03 -13.49 -5.44
N ASN A 244 19.61 -14.74 -5.64
CA ASN A 244 18.72 -15.12 -6.74
C ASN A 244 17.37 -14.41 -6.64
N THR A 245 16.84 -14.28 -5.42
CA THR A 245 15.58 -13.54 -5.18
C THR A 245 15.76 -12.05 -5.47
N LEU A 246 16.84 -11.43 -4.99
CA LEU A 246 17.18 -10.02 -5.24
C LEU A 246 17.34 -9.72 -6.74
N ALA A 247 17.97 -10.63 -7.49
CA ALA A 247 18.10 -10.53 -8.94
C ALA A 247 16.74 -10.69 -9.65
N ALA A 248 15.93 -11.67 -9.25
CA ALA A 248 14.64 -11.98 -9.87
C ALA A 248 13.63 -10.81 -9.74
N ILE A 249 13.62 -10.11 -8.60
CA ILE A 249 12.78 -8.93 -8.38
C ILE A 249 13.36 -7.65 -9.02
N GLY A 250 14.61 -7.73 -9.51
CA GLY A 250 15.32 -6.63 -10.16
C GLY A 250 15.95 -5.62 -9.21
N ALA A 251 16.23 -6.00 -7.96
CA ALA A 251 16.89 -5.13 -6.99
C ALA A 251 18.36 -4.86 -7.31
N LEU A 252 18.97 -5.66 -8.18
CA LEU A 252 20.37 -5.55 -8.63
C LEU A 252 20.55 -4.73 -9.91
N ASN A 253 19.47 -4.28 -10.55
CA ASN A 253 19.51 -3.68 -11.88
C ASN A 253 20.27 -2.34 -11.96
N SER A 254 20.47 -1.70 -10.82
CA SER A 254 21.16 -0.42 -10.65
C SER A 254 22.67 -0.57 -10.38
N ILE A 255 23.15 -1.78 -10.08
CA ILE A 255 24.56 -2.04 -9.82
C ILE A 255 25.36 -1.79 -11.10
N GLY A 256 26.50 -1.10 -10.99
CA GLY A 256 27.32 -0.73 -12.14
C GLY A 256 26.78 0.43 -12.99
N ALA A 257 25.59 0.96 -12.67
CA ALA A 257 25.03 2.14 -13.34
C ALA A 257 25.57 3.46 -12.77
N SER A 258 26.72 3.49 -12.12
CA SER A 258 27.32 4.75 -11.67
C SER A 258 27.64 5.61 -12.89
N PRO A 259 27.32 6.92 -12.88
CA PRO A 259 27.92 7.83 -13.85
C PRO A 259 29.43 7.75 -13.61
N GLN A 260 30.19 7.30 -14.61
CA GLN A 260 31.59 7.66 -14.66
C GLN A 260 31.61 9.19 -14.61
N VAL A 261 32.10 9.72 -13.49
CA VAL A 261 32.42 11.14 -13.40
C VAL A 261 33.51 11.36 -14.44
N ASP A 262 33.17 12.03 -15.54
CA ASP A 262 34.16 12.56 -16.47
C ASP A 262 35.13 13.42 -15.64
N GLY A 263 36.37 12.93 -15.45
CA GLY A 263 37.46 13.76 -14.91
C GLY A 263 38.17 13.32 -13.62
N VAL A 264 38.31 12.02 -13.33
CA VAL A 264 39.38 11.58 -12.42
C VAL A 264 40.22 10.48 -13.09
N GLU A 265 41.34 10.90 -13.69
CA GLU A 265 42.45 10.00 -14.04
C GLU A 265 42.95 9.31 -12.77
N PHE A 266 42.51 8.08 -12.53
CA PHE A 266 43.30 7.17 -11.70
C PHE A 266 44.49 6.72 -12.56
N SER A 267 45.61 7.42 -12.38
CA SER A 267 46.91 7.00 -12.90
C SER A 267 47.26 5.63 -12.32
N ILE A 268 47.00 4.56 -13.08
CA ILE A 268 47.68 3.27 -12.88
C ILE A 268 49.09 3.47 -13.43
N SER A 269 49.94 4.09 -12.60
CA SER A 269 51.36 4.13 -12.85
C SER A 269 51.94 2.74 -12.57
N ASN A 270 52.61 2.20 -13.60
CA ASN A 270 53.47 1.03 -13.63
C ASN A 270 52.81 -0.35 -13.77
N CYS A 271 52.43 -0.66 -15.01
CA CYS A 271 52.71 -1.98 -15.60
C CYS A 271 53.08 -1.79 -17.08
N GLN A 272 54.38 -1.82 -17.38
CA GLN A 272 54.89 -1.88 -18.75
C GLN A 272 54.53 -3.25 -19.36
N LEU A 273 53.62 -3.25 -20.34
CA LEU A 273 53.41 -4.37 -21.25
C LEU A 273 53.59 -3.88 -22.70
N PRO A 274 54.08 -4.74 -23.62
CA PRO A 274 54.61 -4.30 -24.90
C PRO A 274 53.50 -4.03 -25.93
N SER A 275 53.78 -3.03 -26.77
CA SER A 275 53.02 -2.59 -27.93
C SER A 275 52.61 -3.73 -28.89
N ALA A 276 51.31 -3.91 -29.12
CA ALA A 276 50.76 -4.32 -30.42
C ALA A 276 49.25 -3.99 -30.53
N GLY A 277 48.87 -3.23 -31.56
CA GLY A 277 47.50 -3.16 -32.09
C GLY A 277 46.65 -1.97 -31.64
N GLN A 278 46.81 -0.82 -32.29
CA GLN A 278 45.89 0.33 -32.16
C GLN A 278 44.51 -0.02 -32.75
N SER A 279 43.55 -0.35 -31.89
CA SER A 279 42.12 -0.28 -32.23
C SER A 279 41.57 1.04 -31.69
N LYS A 280 41.27 1.99 -32.60
CA LYS A 280 40.55 3.23 -32.31
C LYS A 280 39.19 2.89 -31.69
N LEU A 281 39.08 2.95 -30.36
CA LEU A 281 37.81 2.90 -29.65
C LEU A 281 37.15 4.27 -29.77
N ALA A 282 36.08 4.32 -30.55
CA ALA A 282 35.19 5.47 -30.67
C ALA A 282 34.65 5.84 -29.28
N ILE A 283 34.92 7.07 -28.84
CA ILE A 283 34.31 7.70 -27.68
C ILE A 283 32.87 8.04 -28.07
N GLY A 284 31.98 7.05 -27.96
CA GLY A 284 30.55 7.21 -28.13
C GLY A 284 29.87 7.29 -26.78
N ASN A 285 29.02 8.31 -26.59
CA ASN A 285 28.09 8.47 -25.46
C ASN A 285 27.49 7.13 -25.00
N ARG A 286 28.07 6.51 -23.97
CA ARG A 286 27.51 5.31 -23.34
C ARG A 286 26.33 5.74 -22.48
N LYS A 287 25.13 5.62 -23.05
CA LYS A 287 23.87 5.63 -22.31
C LYS A 287 24.02 4.63 -21.16
N LEU A 288 23.77 5.07 -19.93
CA LEU A 288 23.81 4.27 -18.70
C LEU A 288 22.94 3.01 -18.91
N GLU A 289 23.54 1.88 -19.31
CA GLU A 289 22.78 0.66 -19.60
C GLU A 289 22.42 -0.01 -18.27
N THR A 290 21.18 0.18 -17.81
CA THR A 290 20.66 -0.52 -16.63
C THR A 290 20.59 -2.02 -16.91
N LEU A 291 21.14 -2.83 -16.02
CA LEU A 291 21.11 -4.29 -16.12
C LEU A 291 19.66 -4.78 -16.17
N HIS A 292 19.38 -5.70 -17.10
CA HIS A 292 18.09 -6.37 -17.14
C HIS A 292 18.05 -7.50 -16.08
N ARG A 293 16.87 -7.83 -15.53
CA ARG A 293 16.73 -8.83 -14.45
C ARG A 293 17.32 -10.20 -14.78
N ARG A 294 17.17 -10.63 -16.05
CA ARG A 294 17.75 -11.87 -16.58
C ARG A 294 19.28 -11.83 -16.59
N ASP A 295 19.87 -10.67 -16.89
CA ASP A 295 21.32 -10.48 -16.85
C ASP A 295 21.83 -10.54 -15.41
N ALA A 296 21.12 -9.90 -14.47
CA ALA A 296 21.45 -9.97 -13.06
C ALA A 296 21.41 -11.41 -12.53
N LEU A 297 20.40 -12.21 -12.90
CA LEU A 297 20.31 -13.63 -12.53
C LEU A 297 21.49 -14.43 -13.09
N TRP A 298 21.87 -14.17 -14.34
CA TRP A 298 23.02 -14.81 -14.98
C TRP A 298 24.33 -14.48 -14.26
N GLN A 299 24.52 -13.20 -13.90
CA GLN A 299 25.70 -12.73 -13.20
C GLN A 299 25.76 -13.24 -11.75
N VAL A 300 24.64 -13.36 -11.04
CA VAL A 300 24.60 -13.97 -9.69
C VAL A 300 25.05 -15.42 -9.73
N GLU A 301 24.53 -16.22 -10.66
CA GLU A 301 24.91 -17.63 -10.79
C GLU A 301 26.40 -17.81 -11.13
N ARG A 302 27.01 -16.82 -11.79
CA ARG A 302 28.45 -16.79 -12.05
C ARG A 302 29.23 -16.36 -10.81
N ALA A 303 28.85 -15.25 -10.16
CA ALA A 303 29.55 -14.69 -9.02
C ALA A 303 29.58 -15.61 -7.79
N VAL A 304 28.57 -16.49 -7.63
CA VAL A 304 28.53 -17.47 -6.54
C VAL A 304 29.39 -18.71 -6.82
N ARG A 305 29.76 -18.96 -8.09
CA ARG A 305 30.62 -20.10 -8.43
C ARG A 305 32.07 -19.71 -8.21
N PHE A 306 32.76 -20.47 -7.36
CA PHE A 306 34.19 -20.33 -7.18
C PHE A 306 34.92 -20.89 -8.41
N SER A 307 35.52 -20.02 -9.22
CA SER A 307 36.28 -20.39 -10.43
C SER A 307 37.68 -20.93 -10.14
N GLY A 308 38.11 -20.96 -8.87
CA GLY A 308 39.43 -21.44 -8.46
C GLY A 308 40.51 -20.34 -8.46
N PRO A 309 41.61 -20.51 -7.70
CA PRO A 309 42.63 -19.45 -7.49
C PRO A 309 43.33 -18.99 -8.78
N MET A 310 43.40 -19.85 -9.79
CA MET A 310 44.08 -19.57 -11.06
C MET A 310 43.25 -18.69 -12.01
N LEU A 311 41.94 -18.59 -11.79
CA LEU A 311 41.01 -17.82 -12.63
C LEU A 311 40.48 -16.56 -11.92
N GLU A 312 40.89 -16.34 -10.68
CA GLU A 312 40.41 -15.25 -9.81
C GLU A 312 40.97 -13.86 -10.22
N GLU A 313 42.19 -13.82 -10.75
CA GLU A 313 42.85 -12.58 -11.20
C GLU A 313 42.44 -12.14 -12.61
N LEU A 314 41.68 -12.97 -13.35
CA LEU A 314 41.25 -12.62 -14.70
C LEU A 314 40.04 -11.69 -14.63
N PRO A 315 40.08 -10.50 -15.26
CA PRO A 315 38.92 -9.63 -15.36
C PRO A 315 37.84 -10.34 -16.18
N GLU A 316 36.79 -10.82 -15.51
CA GLU A 316 35.69 -11.50 -16.17
C GLU A 316 34.84 -10.51 -16.97
N PRO A 317 34.57 -10.76 -18.27
CA PRO A 317 33.74 -9.86 -19.06
C PRO A 317 32.30 -9.80 -18.53
N ASP A 318 31.73 -8.59 -18.51
CA ASP A 318 30.30 -8.34 -18.29
C ASP A 318 29.50 -8.83 -19.50
N VAL A 319 29.32 -10.15 -19.58
CA VAL A 319 28.56 -10.79 -20.64
C VAL A 319 27.07 -10.74 -20.27
N LYS A 320 26.27 -10.15 -21.15
CA LYS A 320 24.81 -10.17 -21.06
C LYS A 320 24.31 -11.61 -21.13
N SER A 321 23.13 -11.88 -20.55
CA SER A 321 22.55 -13.22 -20.59
C SER A 321 22.36 -13.67 -22.05
N PRO A 322 22.68 -14.94 -22.39
CA PRO A 322 22.35 -15.49 -23.70
C PRO A 322 20.84 -15.71 -23.89
N LEU A 323 20.04 -15.60 -22.81
CA LEU A 323 18.60 -15.76 -22.84
C LEU A 323 17.89 -14.45 -23.13
N SER A 324 16.72 -14.55 -23.77
CA SER A 324 15.86 -13.40 -24.01
C SER A 324 15.51 -12.65 -22.71
N PRO A 325 15.42 -11.31 -22.75
CA PRO A 325 14.91 -10.53 -21.65
C PRO A 325 13.55 -11.02 -21.15
N MET A 326 13.31 -10.81 -19.87
CA MET A 326 12.11 -11.25 -19.16
C MET A 326 10.91 -10.43 -19.63
N ASN A 327 9.84 -11.11 -20.03
CA ASN A 327 8.61 -10.45 -20.43
C ASN A 327 7.83 -9.91 -19.21
N HIS A 328 6.75 -9.15 -19.45
CA HIS A 328 5.98 -8.51 -18.38
C HIS A 328 5.32 -9.52 -17.42
N GLU A 329 4.89 -10.69 -17.93
CA GLU A 329 4.27 -11.75 -17.12
C GLU A 329 5.29 -12.46 -16.25
N GLU A 330 6.44 -12.84 -16.82
CA GLU A 330 7.55 -13.41 -16.06
C GLU A 330 8.04 -12.45 -14.96
N ARG A 331 8.09 -11.13 -15.25
CA ARG A 331 8.44 -10.09 -14.25
C ARG A 331 7.41 -10.01 -13.13
N LEU A 332 6.13 -10.07 -13.49
CA LEU A 332 5.03 -10.06 -12.53
C LEU A 332 5.09 -11.28 -11.60
N VAL A 333 5.29 -12.47 -12.18
CA VAL A 333 5.43 -13.72 -11.43
C VAL A 333 6.64 -13.65 -10.49
N ALA A 334 7.78 -13.15 -10.98
CA ALA A 334 8.98 -12.95 -10.17
C ALA A 334 8.76 -11.95 -9.02
N ASP A 335 8.05 -10.85 -9.25
CA ASP A 335 7.72 -9.85 -8.22
C ASP A 335 6.86 -10.45 -7.10
N PHE A 336 5.80 -11.19 -7.45
CA PHE A 336 4.93 -11.84 -6.47
C PHE A 336 5.64 -12.98 -5.74
N HIS A 337 6.43 -13.79 -6.44
CA HIS A 337 7.22 -14.85 -5.81
C HIS A 337 8.23 -14.26 -4.82
N GLY A 338 8.95 -13.21 -5.22
CA GLY A 338 10.05 -12.64 -4.46
C GLY A 338 9.66 -11.55 -3.46
N THR A 339 8.51 -10.90 -3.57
CA THR A 339 8.08 -9.85 -2.62
C THR A 339 6.62 -9.95 -2.15
N GLY A 340 5.82 -10.85 -2.73
CA GLY A 340 4.38 -10.94 -2.46
C GLY A 340 3.55 -9.79 -3.06
N LEU A 341 4.17 -8.85 -3.78
CA LEU A 341 3.49 -7.71 -4.39
C LEU A 341 4.21 -7.29 -5.68
N THR A 342 3.59 -6.41 -6.47
CA THR A 342 4.29 -5.76 -7.59
C THR A 342 4.11 -4.25 -7.53
N VAL A 343 5.14 -3.52 -7.94
CA VAL A 343 5.11 -2.07 -8.15
C VAL A 343 4.62 -1.73 -9.57
N GLY A 344 4.64 -2.69 -10.49
CA GLY A 344 4.13 -2.51 -11.86
C GLY A 344 2.60 -2.47 -11.94
N PRO A 345 2.01 -2.49 -13.15
CA PRO A 345 0.56 -2.60 -13.33
C PRO A 345 -0.04 -3.80 -12.58
N HIS A 346 -1.30 -3.67 -12.16
CA HIS A 346 -2.04 -4.80 -11.57
C HIS A 346 -2.15 -5.96 -12.58
N PRO A 347 -2.13 -7.25 -12.17
CA PRO A 347 -2.18 -8.40 -13.07
C PRO A 347 -3.29 -8.33 -14.14
N MET A 348 -4.45 -7.83 -13.74
CA MET A 348 -5.61 -7.67 -14.62
C MET A 348 -5.41 -6.66 -15.75
N ALA A 349 -4.53 -5.68 -15.58
CA ALA A 349 -4.26 -4.67 -16.60
C ALA A 349 -3.69 -5.31 -17.88
N TYR A 350 -2.84 -6.34 -17.74
CA TYR A 350 -2.24 -7.03 -18.89
C TYR A 350 -3.24 -7.79 -19.75
N ARG A 351 -4.36 -8.24 -19.16
CA ARG A 351 -5.42 -8.97 -19.87
C ARG A 351 -6.71 -8.16 -20.02
N ARG A 352 -6.66 -6.84 -19.81
CA ARG A 352 -7.86 -5.98 -19.82
C ARG A 352 -8.63 -6.04 -21.14
N ALA A 353 -7.93 -5.99 -22.27
CA ALA A 353 -8.56 -6.09 -23.59
C ALA A 353 -9.31 -7.42 -23.83
N GLN A 354 -8.82 -8.52 -23.25
CA GLN A 354 -9.49 -9.82 -23.33
C GLN A 354 -10.75 -9.84 -22.45
N MET A 355 -10.66 -9.28 -21.24
CA MET A 355 -11.79 -9.20 -20.31
C MET A 355 -12.92 -8.29 -20.80
N GLU A 356 -12.58 -7.19 -21.49
CA GLU A 356 -13.57 -6.32 -22.12
C GLU A 356 -14.37 -7.06 -23.20
N LYS A 357 -13.72 -7.94 -23.99
CA LYS A 357 -14.41 -8.82 -24.95
C LYS A 357 -15.36 -9.83 -24.27
N LEU A 358 -15.06 -10.25 -23.04
CA LEU A 358 -15.92 -11.11 -22.23
C LEU A 358 -17.07 -10.36 -21.54
N GLY A 359 -17.15 -9.04 -21.71
CA GLY A 359 -18.15 -8.17 -21.10
C GLY A 359 -17.90 -7.85 -19.62
N ILE A 360 -16.68 -8.05 -19.13
CA ILE A 360 -16.30 -7.78 -17.73
C ILE A 360 -16.09 -6.27 -17.56
N ARG A 361 -16.78 -5.68 -16.59
CA ARG A 361 -16.71 -4.25 -16.27
C ARG A 361 -15.62 -3.96 -15.25
N ARG A 362 -15.05 -2.76 -15.32
CA ARG A 362 -14.08 -2.23 -14.34
C ARG A 362 -14.80 -1.84 -13.05
N ALA A 363 -14.13 -1.96 -11.91
CA ALA A 363 -14.68 -1.57 -10.62
C ALA A 363 -15.12 -0.09 -10.59
N SER A 364 -14.32 0.79 -11.20
CA SER A 364 -14.61 2.23 -11.31
C SER A 364 -15.88 2.56 -12.11
N ASP A 365 -16.27 1.71 -13.08
CA ASP A 365 -17.44 1.95 -13.93
C ASP A 365 -18.76 1.63 -13.23
N LEU A 366 -18.73 0.82 -12.16
CA LEU A 366 -19.93 0.38 -11.44
C LEU A 366 -20.71 1.57 -10.86
N ARG A 367 -20.02 2.65 -10.47
CA ARG A 367 -20.62 3.90 -9.96
C ARG A 367 -21.50 4.62 -10.98
N LYS A 368 -21.26 4.41 -12.27
CA LYS A 368 -21.96 5.08 -13.37
C LYS A 368 -23.18 4.29 -13.85
N LEU A 369 -23.38 3.07 -13.36
CA LEU A 369 -24.41 2.17 -13.84
C LEU A 369 -25.66 2.22 -12.95
N PRO A 370 -26.86 2.10 -13.54
CA PRO A 370 -28.09 2.03 -12.77
C PRO A 370 -28.20 0.72 -11.99
N SER A 371 -28.81 0.78 -10.81
CA SER A 371 -29.17 -0.40 -10.00
C SER A 371 -30.10 -1.33 -10.77
N GLY A 372 -30.02 -2.64 -10.53
CA GLY A 372 -30.82 -3.67 -11.20
C GLY A 372 -30.23 -4.17 -12.53
N LYS A 373 -29.17 -3.55 -13.05
CA LYS A 373 -28.52 -4.00 -14.28
C LYS A 373 -27.72 -5.29 -14.04
N ARG A 374 -27.89 -6.27 -14.92
CA ARG A 374 -27.07 -7.47 -14.94
C ARG A 374 -25.71 -7.19 -15.58
N LEU A 375 -24.63 -7.63 -14.93
CA LEU A 375 -23.27 -7.39 -15.39
C LEU A 375 -22.30 -8.47 -14.89
N ARG A 376 -21.07 -8.40 -15.40
CA ARG A 376 -19.94 -9.22 -14.95
C ARG A 376 -18.86 -8.33 -14.35
N VAL A 377 -18.37 -8.70 -13.19
CA VAL A 377 -17.17 -8.12 -12.56
C VAL A 377 -16.14 -9.23 -12.37
N ALA A 378 -14.87 -8.87 -12.40
CA ALA A 378 -13.82 -9.79 -12.01
C ALA A 378 -12.72 -9.03 -11.26
N GLY A 379 -12.00 -9.75 -10.42
CA GLY A 379 -10.93 -9.19 -9.61
C GLY A 379 -10.06 -10.26 -8.97
N CYS A 380 -8.90 -9.83 -8.47
CA CYS A 380 -8.19 -10.57 -7.43
C CYS A 380 -9.04 -10.52 -6.16
N VAL A 381 -9.34 -11.67 -5.56
CA VAL A 381 -10.03 -11.72 -4.27
C VAL A 381 -9.07 -11.23 -3.21
N ILE A 382 -9.41 -10.10 -2.57
CA ILE A 382 -8.61 -9.52 -1.48
C ILE A 382 -9.18 -9.85 -0.11
N VAL A 383 -10.50 -10.08 -0.03
CA VAL A 383 -11.23 -10.30 1.23
C VAL A 383 -12.33 -11.32 1.02
N ARG A 384 -12.44 -12.27 1.95
CA ARG A 384 -13.58 -13.18 2.12
C ARG A 384 -14.15 -13.06 3.53
N GLN A 385 -15.37 -12.55 3.65
CA GLN A 385 -16.04 -12.39 4.93
C GLN A 385 -17.30 -13.24 5.00
N ARG A 386 -17.52 -13.89 6.15
CA ARG A 386 -18.75 -14.63 6.45
C ARG A 386 -19.21 -14.35 7.88
N PRO A 387 -19.78 -13.15 8.16
CA PRO A 387 -20.20 -12.78 9.50
C PRO A 387 -21.24 -13.76 10.04
N GLY A 388 -21.11 -14.17 11.30
CA GLY A 388 -22.08 -15.08 11.95
C GLY A 388 -23.51 -14.52 11.98
N THR A 389 -23.66 -13.19 11.97
CA THR A 389 -24.95 -12.48 11.96
C THR A 389 -25.63 -12.45 10.59
N ALA A 390 -24.91 -12.76 9.51
CA ALA A 390 -25.40 -12.63 8.14
C ALA A 390 -26.12 -13.87 7.61
N LYS A 391 -26.65 -14.76 8.48
CA LYS A 391 -27.39 -15.97 8.10
C LYS A 391 -26.71 -16.81 6.99
N GLY A 392 -25.38 -16.86 7.01
CA GLY A 392 -24.58 -17.64 6.07
C GLY A 392 -24.23 -16.96 4.74
N PHE A 393 -24.62 -15.70 4.51
CA PHE A 393 -24.15 -14.91 3.37
C PHE A 393 -22.63 -14.70 3.43
N VAL A 394 -22.00 -14.65 2.26
CA VAL A 394 -20.57 -14.40 2.09
C VAL A 394 -20.37 -13.11 1.32
N PHE A 395 -19.43 -12.28 1.76
CA PHE A 395 -19.04 -11.03 1.11
C PHE A 395 -17.62 -11.20 0.55
N LEU A 396 -17.47 -10.89 -0.73
CA LEU A 396 -16.16 -10.85 -1.40
C LEU A 396 -15.84 -9.43 -1.81
N SER A 397 -14.59 -9.04 -1.64
CA SER A 397 -14.03 -7.86 -2.28
C SER A 397 -13.05 -8.29 -3.36
N LEU A 398 -13.29 -7.81 -4.57
CA LEU A 398 -12.56 -8.12 -5.80
C LEU A 398 -11.80 -6.86 -6.25
N GLU A 399 -10.47 -6.93 -6.29
CA GLU A 399 -9.59 -5.84 -6.70
C GLU A 399 -9.22 -5.95 -8.19
N ASP A 400 -9.36 -4.85 -8.92
CA ASP A 400 -8.82 -4.66 -10.27
C ASP A 400 -7.88 -3.44 -10.33
N GLU A 401 -7.32 -3.12 -11.50
CA GLU A 401 -6.42 -1.97 -11.65
C GLU A 401 -7.09 -0.61 -11.35
N THR A 402 -8.42 -0.55 -11.35
CA THR A 402 -9.19 0.68 -11.15
C THR A 402 -9.77 0.83 -9.75
N GLY A 403 -9.89 -0.26 -8.98
CA GLY A 403 -10.39 -0.21 -7.62
C GLY A 403 -10.94 -1.54 -7.14
N ILE A 404 -11.87 -1.47 -6.18
CA ILE A 404 -12.47 -2.63 -5.53
C ILE A 404 -13.95 -2.71 -5.89
N ALA A 405 -14.40 -3.90 -6.32
CA ALA A 405 -15.79 -4.25 -6.51
C ALA A 405 -16.21 -5.25 -5.41
N ASN A 406 -17.36 -5.00 -4.78
CA ASN A 406 -17.89 -5.90 -3.75
C ASN A 406 -18.94 -6.83 -4.36
N ALA A 407 -18.92 -8.10 -3.95
CA ALA A 407 -19.90 -9.10 -4.35
C ALA A 407 -20.52 -9.80 -3.14
N ILE A 408 -21.83 -10.03 -3.20
CA ILE A 408 -22.61 -10.72 -2.17
C ILE A 408 -23.01 -12.08 -2.72
N ILE A 409 -22.62 -13.14 -2.01
CA ILE A 409 -22.90 -14.53 -2.36
C ILE A 409 -23.93 -15.10 -1.38
N THR A 410 -24.98 -15.70 -1.94
CA THR A 410 -26.01 -16.39 -1.17
C THR A 410 -25.48 -17.70 -0.60
N PRO A 411 -26.03 -18.19 0.53
CA PRO A 411 -25.61 -19.46 1.13
C PRO A 411 -25.63 -20.64 0.15
N ASP A 412 -26.67 -20.73 -0.70
CA ASP A 412 -26.82 -21.80 -1.68
C ASP A 412 -25.74 -21.77 -2.75
N LEU A 413 -25.39 -20.57 -3.24
CA LEU A 413 -24.33 -20.39 -4.24
C LEU A 413 -22.96 -20.68 -3.63
N PHE A 414 -22.75 -20.30 -2.36
CA PHE A 414 -21.52 -20.62 -1.64
C PHE A 414 -21.34 -22.14 -1.45
N GLN A 415 -22.39 -22.86 -1.07
CA GLN A 415 -22.33 -24.32 -0.89
C GLN A 415 -22.00 -25.03 -2.20
N LYS A 416 -22.61 -24.61 -3.32
CA LYS A 416 -22.35 -25.19 -4.65
C LYS A 416 -20.94 -24.93 -5.15
N ASN A 417 -20.39 -23.74 -4.89
CA ASN A 417 -19.10 -23.30 -5.41
C ASN A 417 -18.02 -23.16 -4.33
N ARG A 418 -18.14 -23.93 -3.23
CA ARG A 418 -17.28 -23.77 -2.04
C ARG A 418 -15.80 -23.85 -2.37
N LEU A 419 -15.37 -24.84 -3.16
CA LEU A 419 -13.97 -25.01 -3.51
C LEU A 419 -13.46 -23.78 -4.27
N LEU A 420 -14.13 -23.38 -5.34
CA LEU A 420 -13.80 -22.21 -6.16
C LEU A 420 -13.69 -20.95 -5.29
N LEU A 421 -14.71 -20.70 -4.46
CA LEU A 421 -14.77 -19.51 -3.64
C LEU A 421 -13.71 -19.45 -2.54
N VAL A 422 -13.13 -20.57 -2.14
CA VAL A 422 -12.10 -20.64 -1.09
C VAL A 422 -10.70 -20.67 -1.70
N SER A 423 -10.49 -21.41 -2.80
CA SER A 423 -9.15 -21.59 -3.40
C SER A 423 -8.79 -20.54 -4.43
N GLU A 424 -9.76 -20.07 -5.22
CA GLU A 424 -9.45 -19.26 -6.40
C GLU A 424 -9.12 -17.82 -6.04
N LYS A 425 -7.96 -17.39 -6.53
CA LYS A 425 -7.43 -16.04 -6.31
C LYS A 425 -8.06 -15.00 -7.21
N PHE A 426 -8.44 -15.40 -8.42
CA PHE A 426 -9.09 -14.53 -9.39
C PHE A 426 -10.43 -15.14 -9.75
N VAL A 427 -11.47 -14.33 -9.58
CA VAL A 427 -12.84 -14.80 -9.73
C VAL A 427 -13.61 -13.81 -10.61
N MET A 428 -14.42 -14.35 -11.51
CA MET A 428 -15.44 -13.60 -12.24
C MET A 428 -16.80 -13.87 -11.60
N VAL A 429 -17.50 -12.80 -11.23
CA VAL A 429 -18.85 -12.82 -10.68
C VAL A 429 -19.81 -12.22 -11.71
N GLU A 430 -20.81 -13.00 -12.10
CA GLU A 430 -21.95 -12.53 -12.87
C GLU A 430 -23.15 -12.35 -11.94
N GLY A 431 -23.81 -11.20 -12.02
CA GLY A 431 -24.89 -10.90 -11.10
C GLY A 431 -25.58 -9.58 -11.39
N ILE A 432 -26.42 -9.17 -10.44
CA ILE A 432 -27.20 -7.94 -10.51
C ILE A 432 -26.52 -6.86 -9.66
N LEU A 433 -26.29 -5.70 -10.27
CA LEU A 433 -25.77 -4.54 -9.56
C LEU A 433 -26.80 -4.00 -8.58
N GLN A 434 -26.41 -3.83 -7.33
CA GLN A 434 -27.18 -3.17 -6.28
C GLN A 434 -26.44 -1.92 -5.85
N ASN A 435 -27.13 -0.79 -5.88
CA ASN A 435 -26.65 0.46 -5.31
C ASN A 435 -27.67 0.90 -4.25
N GLN A 436 -27.30 0.76 -2.97
CA GLN A 436 -28.11 1.17 -1.82
C GLN A 436 -27.27 2.12 -0.97
N ASP A 437 -27.74 3.34 -0.73
CA ASP A 437 -27.06 4.33 0.11
C ASP A 437 -25.58 4.57 -0.27
N ASN A 438 -25.28 4.61 -1.57
CA ASN A 438 -23.93 4.70 -2.16
C ASN A 438 -23.01 3.48 -1.91
N VAL A 439 -23.52 2.40 -1.33
CA VAL A 439 -22.84 1.12 -1.24
C VAL A 439 -23.15 0.30 -2.49
N ILE A 440 -22.14 0.14 -3.33
CA ILE A 440 -22.24 -0.61 -4.57
C ILE A 440 -21.80 -2.04 -4.31
N SER A 441 -22.68 -2.99 -4.62
CA SER A 441 -22.40 -4.41 -4.53
C SER A 441 -23.03 -5.17 -5.70
N VAL A 442 -22.45 -6.30 -6.07
CA VAL A 442 -23.01 -7.20 -7.08
C VAL A 442 -23.58 -8.41 -6.37
N LYS A 443 -24.90 -8.59 -6.42
CA LYS A 443 -25.52 -9.82 -5.94
C LYS A 443 -25.22 -10.93 -6.95
N ALA A 444 -24.42 -11.91 -6.53
CA ALA A 444 -23.92 -12.96 -7.41
C ALA A 444 -25.02 -13.96 -7.78
N ASP A 445 -25.14 -14.24 -9.08
CA ASP A 445 -25.95 -15.34 -9.63
C ASP A 445 -25.06 -16.53 -9.99
N ARG A 446 -23.90 -16.25 -10.60
CA ARG A 446 -22.95 -17.25 -11.10
C ARG A 446 -21.52 -16.80 -10.86
N ILE A 447 -20.64 -17.76 -10.64
CA ILE A 447 -19.24 -17.53 -10.29
C ILE A 447 -18.37 -18.47 -11.11
N PHE A 448 -17.29 -17.93 -11.67
CA PHE A 448 -16.37 -18.65 -12.54
C PHE A 448 -14.92 -18.36 -12.10
N PRO A 449 -14.02 -19.36 -12.20
CA PRO A 449 -12.59 -19.09 -12.04
C PRO A 449 -12.10 -18.22 -13.19
N LEU A 450 -11.03 -17.45 -12.96
CA LEU A 450 -10.43 -16.62 -14.00
C LEU A 450 -8.92 -16.76 -14.01
N ASP A 451 -8.39 -17.41 -15.06
CA ASP A 451 -6.96 -17.57 -15.23
C ASP A 451 -6.33 -16.28 -15.78
N ILE A 452 -5.78 -15.45 -14.87
CA ILE A 452 -5.12 -14.19 -15.21
C ILE A 452 -3.60 -14.30 -15.21
N THR A 453 -3.03 -14.94 -14.20
CA THR A 453 -1.58 -14.98 -14.00
C THR A 453 -1.22 -16.20 -13.18
N GLN A 454 -0.01 -16.70 -13.36
CA GLN A 454 0.59 -17.71 -12.49
C GLN A 454 1.14 -17.11 -11.17
N ALA A 455 1.09 -15.79 -11.02
CA ALA A 455 1.59 -15.10 -9.84
C ALA A 455 0.82 -15.50 -8.56
N GLU A 456 1.56 -15.83 -7.51
CA GLU A 456 0.96 -16.16 -6.21
C GLU A 456 0.44 -14.91 -5.51
N THR A 457 -0.88 -14.68 -5.54
CA THR A 457 -1.53 -13.66 -4.70
C THR A 457 -2.10 -14.29 -3.41
N THR A 458 -2.26 -13.47 -2.37
CA THR A 458 -2.81 -13.84 -1.06
C THR A 458 -4.04 -13.00 -0.77
N SER A 459 -4.95 -13.56 0.04
CA SER A 459 -6.24 -12.98 0.39
C SER A 459 -6.47 -13.08 1.88
N HIS A 460 -7.23 -12.14 2.44
CA HIS A 460 -7.69 -12.25 3.83
C HIS A 460 -8.94 -13.13 3.88
N ASP A 461 -8.81 -14.28 4.54
CA ASP A 461 -9.84 -15.32 4.58
C ASP A 461 -10.53 -15.42 5.94
N PHE A 462 -11.70 -16.04 5.95
CA PHE A 462 -12.68 -16.16 7.04
C PHE A 462 -12.11 -16.07 8.47
N HIS A 463 -12.55 -15.05 9.19
CA HIS A 463 -12.54 -14.99 10.65
C HIS A 463 -13.97 -14.81 11.18
#